data_AF-A0A094HCK9-F1
#
_entry.id   AF-A0A094HCK9-F1
#
_cell.length_a   1.000
_cell.length_b   1.000
_cell.length_c   1.000
_cell.angle_alpha   90.00
_cell.angle_beta   90.00
_cell.angle_gamma   90.00
#
_symmetry.space_group_name_H-M   'P 1'
#
loop_
_entity.id
_entity.type
_entity.pdbx_description
1 polymer ?
#
loop_
_entity_poly.entity_id
_entity_poly.type
_entity_poly.pdbx_seq_one_letter_code
_entity_poly.pdbx_strand_id
1 'polypeptide(L)'
;MESNDGEQGPIDNQAEMVGPQGEIVAPQGKTDGPDVAHGDNVQPGENDQVPIEAGSGTIGIRGPVPANTFRSRKHLAVAFGFSDGEALDTWMKSEAFRPYYSDLLTNLDKISGGGSGYSRRTIRLAGVKDAIIYEEENGAKRYSRLYQVDHFTSMDWFAVFVMHTAEHNFVNPRGAFFGQNMTPDDMRTRIWQAMLRARLETYRRRSRRK
;
A
#
# COMPACT_ATOMS: atom_id res chain seq x y z
N MET A 1 -64.43 32.88 6.46
CA MET A 1 -64.00 34.28 6.47
C MET A 1 -62.62 34.32 7.11
N GLU A 2 -61.52 34.72 6.49
CA GLU A 2 -61.12 34.96 5.08
C GLU A 2 -59.65 34.48 5.06
N SER A 3 -59.24 33.55 4.18
CA SER A 3 -58.74 33.84 2.82
C SER A 3 -57.85 35.09 2.77
N ASN A 4 -56.54 34.89 2.61
CA ASN A 4 -55.75 35.83 1.83
C ASN A 4 -54.59 35.09 1.13
N ASP A 5 -54.73 34.97 -0.19
CA ASP A 5 -53.77 34.33 -1.08
C ASP A 5 -52.65 35.30 -1.47
N GLY A 6 -51.52 34.75 -1.90
CA GLY A 6 -50.31 35.51 -2.24
C GLY A 6 -49.53 34.85 -3.38
N GLU A 7 -50.23 34.49 -4.45
CA GLU A 7 -49.63 33.97 -5.68
C GLU A 7 -48.71 35.00 -6.37
N GLN A 8 -47.52 34.55 -6.78
CA GLN A 8 -46.92 35.06 -8.01
C GLN A 8 -45.98 34.02 -8.61
N GLY A 9 -46.29 33.62 -9.84
CA GLY A 9 -45.64 32.55 -10.60
C GLY A 9 -44.43 33.01 -11.44
N PRO A 10 -44.04 32.20 -12.43
CA PRO A 10 -42.67 32.18 -12.97
C PRO A 10 -42.43 33.14 -14.14
N ILE A 11 -41.15 33.34 -14.48
CA ILE A 11 -40.71 33.87 -15.77
C ILE A 11 -39.61 32.97 -16.34
N ASP A 12 -39.92 32.32 -17.47
CA ASP A 12 -38.99 31.63 -18.35
C ASP A 12 -38.24 32.61 -19.29
N ASN A 13 -37.08 32.17 -19.81
CA ASN A 13 -36.45 32.46 -21.12
C ASN A 13 -34.96 32.07 -20.98
N GLN A 14 -34.43 30.96 -21.51
CA GLN A 14 -34.41 30.39 -22.87
C GLN A 14 -33.75 31.26 -23.97
N ALA A 15 -32.61 30.75 -24.47
CA ALA A 15 -31.93 30.87 -25.79
C ALA A 15 -30.42 30.64 -25.54
N GLU A 16 -29.78 29.50 -25.81
CA GLU A 16 -29.70 28.60 -26.99
C GLU A 16 -28.77 29.11 -28.12
N MET A 17 -28.36 28.20 -29.04
CA MET A 17 -27.31 28.26 -30.09
C MET A 17 -25.93 27.74 -29.60
N VAL A 18 -25.46 26.49 -29.82
CA VAL A 18 -25.45 25.58 -31.00
C VAL A 18 -24.63 26.17 -32.16
N GLY A 19 -23.35 25.82 -32.32
CA GLY A 19 -22.81 24.68 -33.13
C GLY A 19 -21.79 25.22 -34.16
N PRO A 20 -21.11 24.44 -35.04
CA PRO A 20 -21.03 22.96 -35.25
C PRO A 20 -19.57 22.40 -35.13
N GLN A 21 -19.35 21.13 -34.72
CA GLN A 21 -19.08 19.89 -35.51
C GLN A 21 -17.84 19.83 -36.46
N GLY A 22 -17.18 18.65 -36.46
CA GLY A 22 -16.23 18.16 -37.48
C GLY A 22 -14.73 18.32 -37.11
N GLU A 23 -13.79 17.44 -37.50
CA GLU A 23 -13.87 16.08 -38.08
C GLU A 23 -12.50 15.38 -37.92
N ILE A 24 -12.43 14.05 -38.06
CA ILE A 24 -11.19 13.25 -37.94
C ILE A 24 -10.57 13.01 -39.33
N VAL A 25 -9.41 13.58 -39.65
CA VAL A 25 -8.60 13.16 -40.82
C VAL A 25 -7.10 13.26 -40.53
N ALA A 26 -6.36 12.20 -40.89
CA ALA A 26 -4.91 12.20 -41.06
C ALA A 26 -4.56 12.00 -42.55
N PRO A 27 -3.45 12.58 -43.07
CA PRO A 27 -2.92 12.21 -44.38
C PRO A 27 -1.59 11.44 -44.30
N GLN A 28 -1.45 10.40 -45.13
CA GLN A 28 -0.21 9.68 -45.43
C GLN A 28 0.31 10.01 -46.85
N GLY A 29 1.63 10.05 -47.06
CA GLY A 29 2.29 10.09 -48.39
C GLY A 29 2.22 11.45 -49.12
N LYS A 30 2.99 11.80 -50.17
CA LYS A 30 4.12 11.23 -50.98
C LYS A 30 4.81 12.43 -51.70
N THR A 31 6.03 12.45 -52.25
CA THR A 31 7.28 11.63 -52.27
C THR A 31 8.43 12.55 -52.77
N ASP A 32 9.70 12.09 -52.78
CA ASP A 32 10.57 12.01 -53.99
C ASP A 32 12.02 11.65 -53.61
N GLY A 33 12.71 10.88 -54.48
CA GLY A 33 13.98 10.17 -54.18
C GLY A 33 15.27 10.86 -54.70
N PRO A 34 16.33 10.13 -55.14
CA PRO A 34 16.38 8.71 -55.52
C PRO A 34 17.54 7.87 -54.92
N ASP A 35 17.53 6.58 -55.27
CA ASP A 35 18.64 5.60 -55.41
C ASP A 35 19.90 5.68 -54.52
N VAL A 36 20.16 4.59 -53.77
CA VAL A 36 21.14 3.57 -54.19
C VAL A 36 20.65 2.18 -53.76
N ALA A 37 20.67 1.19 -54.66
CA ALA A 37 20.48 -0.22 -54.34
C ALA A 37 21.80 -1.00 -54.46
N HIS A 38 22.11 -1.87 -53.49
CA HIS A 38 22.78 -3.20 -53.60
C HIS A 38 23.50 -3.57 -52.29
N GLY A 39 23.36 -4.82 -51.84
CA GLY A 39 24.13 -5.34 -50.71
C GLY A 39 23.46 -6.48 -49.93
N ASP A 40 23.32 -7.65 -50.54
CA ASP A 40 22.94 -8.87 -49.81
C ASP A 40 24.09 -9.40 -48.93
N ASN A 41 23.71 -10.14 -47.87
CA ASN A 41 24.53 -10.89 -46.90
C ASN A 41 25.25 -10.09 -45.80
N VAL A 42 24.87 -10.34 -44.54
CA VAL A 42 25.56 -11.27 -43.61
C VAL A 42 24.63 -11.57 -42.41
N GLN A 43 24.79 -12.75 -41.80
CA GLN A 43 23.97 -13.30 -40.70
C GLN A 43 24.31 -12.69 -39.31
N PRO A 44 23.55 -12.98 -38.23
CA PRO A 44 23.42 -12.06 -37.09
C PRO A 44 24.64 -12.03 -36.17
N GLY A 45 25.14 -10.82 -35.91
CA GLY A 45 26.13 -10.55 -34.86
C GLY A 45 25.51 -10.55 -33.47
N GLU A 46 26.22 -11.17 -32.53
CA GLU A 46 25.85 -11.29 -31.13
C GLU A 46 25.60 -9.92 -30.48
N ASN A 47 24.38 -9.69 -29.99
CA ASN A 47 24.18 -8.67 -28.97
C ASN A 47 24.72 -9.23 -27.66
N ASP A 48 25.86 -8.71 -27.21
CA ASP A 48 26.38 -8.83 -25.85
C ASP A 48 25.44 -8.15 -24.83
N GLN A 49 24.22 -8.67 -24.71
CA GLN A 49 23.43 -8.52 -23.51
C GLN A 49 24.07 -9.41 -22.45
N VAL A 50 25.11 -8.86 -21.80
CA VAL A 50 25.54 -9.28 -20.47
C VAL A 50 24.26 -9.55 -19.68
N PRO A 51 24.00 -10.77 -19.22
CA PRO A 51 22.81 -11.06 -18.46
C PRO A 51 22.79 -10.12 -17.26
N ILE A 52 21.82 -9.20 -17.24
CA ILE A 52 21.53 -8.44 -16.03
C ILE A 52 21.27 -9.52 -14.99
N GLU A 53 22.16 -9.62 -14.00
CA GLU A 53 21.93 -10.51 -12.88
C GLU A 53 20.63 -10.05 -12.23
N ALA A 54 19.54 -10.74 -12.58
CA ALA A 54 18.30 -10.72 -11.85
C ALA A 54 18.63 -11.38 -10.50
N GLY A 55 19.22 -10.57 -9.62
CA GLY A 55 19.85 -11.03 -8.40
C GLY A 55 18.88 -11.95 -7.69
N SER A 56 19.31 -13.20 -7.48
CA SER A 56 18.57 -14.20 -6.71
C SER A 56 18.50 -13.70 -5.28
N GLY A 57 17.56 -12.77 -5.04
CA GLY A 57 17.50 -11.92 -3.88
C GLY A 57 17.17 -12.76 -2.68
N THR A 58 18.20 -13.24 -2.00
CA THR A 58 18.07 -14.04 -0.80
C THR A 58 17.28 -13.23 0.22
N ILE A 59 16.24 -13.86 0.78
CA ILE A 59 15.44 -13.23 1.83
C ILE A 59 16.40 -12.87 2.96
N GLY A 60 16.30 -11.63 3.45
CA GLY A 60 17.21 -11.08 4.45
C GLY A 60 16.78 -9.68 4.88
N ILE A 61 17.48 -9.11 5.86
CA ILE A 61 17.13 -7.78 6.41
C ILE A 61 17.22 -6.64 5.38
N ARG A 62 18.03 -6.80 4.32
CA ARG A 62 18.12 -5.90 3.15
C ARG A 62 17.65 -6.53 1.84
N GLY A 63 17.19 -7.78 1.87
CA GLY A 63 16.71 -8.50 0.69
C GLY A 63 15.25 -8.15 0.37
N PRO A 64 14.74 -8.55 -0.82
CA PRO A 64 13.32 -8.45 -1.12
C PRO A 64 12.51 -9.30 -0.13
N VAL A 65 11.26 -8.88 0.12
CA VAL A 65 10.33 -9.61 1.01
C VAL A 65 9.14 -10.13 0.19
N PRO A 66 9.18 -11.40 -0.26
CA PRO A 66 8.08 -12.00 -1.01
C PRO A 66 6.73 -11.89 -0.29
N ALA A 67 5.66 -11.72 -1.08
CA ALA A 67 4.31 -11.45 -0.54
C ALA A 67 3.77 -12.53 0.42
N ASN A 68 4.27 -13.76 0.33
CA ASN A 68 3.88 -14.90 1.15
C ASN A 68 4.81 -15.18 2.35
N THR A 69 5.83 -14.34 2.60
CA THR A 69 6.84 -14.52 3.67
C THR A 69 6.21 -14.82 5.04
N PHE A 70 5.13 -14.12 5.40
CA PHE A 70 4.38 -14.32 6.65
C PHE A 70 3.93 -15.77 6.94
N ARG A 71 3.79 -16.61 5.90
CA ARG A 71 3.40 -18.02 6.08
C ARG A 71 4.50 -18.85 6.76
N SER A 72 5.78 -18.53 6.50
CA SER A 72 6.94 -19.24 7.06
C SER A 72 7.54 -18.46 8.23
N ARG A 73 7.58 -19.08 9.42
CA ARG A 73 8.16 -18.47 10.63
C ARG A 73 9.65 -18.17 10.41
N LYS A 74 10.37 -19.11 9.80
CA LYS A 74 11.80 -19.02 9.48
C LYS A 74 12.08 -17.91 8.46
N HIS A 75 11.32 -17.84 7.36
CA HIS A 75 11.59 -16.80 6.34
C HIS A 75 11.24 -15.41 6.86
N LEU A 76 10.20 -15.26 7.68
CA LEU A 76 9.88 -13.99 8.31
C LEU A 76 10.96 -13.55 9.32
N ALA A 77 11.50 -14.48 10.11
CA ALA A 77 12.63 -14.19 10.99
C ALA A 77 13.86 -13.67 10.21
N VAL A 78 14.24 -14.39 9.14
CA VAL A 78 15.33 -14.01 8.25
C VAL A 78 15.08 -12.65 7.57
N ALA A 79 13.85 -12.35 7.15
CA ALA A 79 13.47 -11.05 6.58
C ALA A 79 13.63 -9.88 7.56
N PHE A 80 13.56 -10.15 8.87
CA PHE A 80 13.84 -9.20 9.95
C PHE A 80 15.29 -9.26 10.45
N GLY A 81 16.13 -10.14 9.92
CA GLY A 81 17.52 -10.35 10.37
C GLY A 81 17.66 -11.09 11.71
N PHE A 82 16.59 -11.71 12.21
CA PHE A 82 16.66 -12.57 13.39
C PHE A 82 17.30 -13.93 13.06
N SER A 83 17.99 -14.52 14.04
CA SER A 83 18.61 -15.85 13.94
C SER A 83 17.61 -16.96 13.60
N ASP A 84 16.41 -16.86 14.16
CA ASP A 84 15.42 -17.95 14.16
C ASP A 84 14.00 -17.43 14.47
N GLY A 85 13.04 -18.35 14.45
CA GLY A 85 11.64 -18.05 14.73
C GLY A 85 11.32 -17.73 16.19
N GLU A 86 12.15 -18.09 17.16
CA GLU A 86 11.92 -17.81 18.58
C GLU A 86 12.31 -16.37 18.92
N ALA A 87 13.40 -15.88 18.34
CA ALA A 87 13.74 -14.45 18.35
C ALA A 87 12.60 -13.61 17.73
N LEU A 88 12.06 -14.01 16.56
CA LEU A 88 10.90 -13.38 15.95
C LEU A 88 9.66 -13.39 16.88
N ASP A 89 9.29 -14.55 17.41
CA ASP A 89 8.13 -14.67 18.30
C ASP A 89 8.29 -13.88 19.60
N THR A 90 9.53 -13.68 20.06
CA THR A 90 9.86 -12.87 21.25
C THR A 90 9.70 -11.40 20.94
N TRP A 91 10.25 -10.92 19.82
CA TRP A 91 10.04 -9.56 19.33
C TRP A 91 8.54 -9.26 19.10
N MET A 92 7.79 -10.17 18.48
CA MET A 92 6.33 -10.03 18.28
C MET A 92 5.51 -9.98 19.59
N LYS A 93 6.08 -10.38 20.74
CA LYS A 93 5.45 -10.26 22.07
C LYS A 93 5.89 -9.01 22.83
N SER A 94 6.93 -8.31 22.36
CA SER A 94 7.56 -7.17 23.01
C SER A 94 6.83 -5.85 22.75
N GLU A 95 7.24 -4.80 23.49
CA GLU A 95 6.76 -3.42 23.34
C GLU A 95 6.96 -2.86 21.91
N ALA A 96 7.92 -3.38 21.15
CA ALA A 96 8.18 -2.93 19.78
C ALA A 96 7.16 -3.43 18.75
N PHE A 97 6.16 -4.23 19.14
CA PHE A 97 5.11 -4.72 18.21
C PHE A 97 3.75 -4.92 18.88
N ARG A 98 3.73 -5.51 20.08
CA ARG A 98 2.50 -6.01 20.69
C ARG A 98 1.50 -4.91 21.09
N PRO A 99 1.89 -3.75 21.66
CA PRO A 99 0.96 -2.66 21.95
C PRO A 99 0.27 -2.17 20.67
N TYR A 100 1.05 -1.76 19.67
CA TYR A 100 0.57 -1.29 18.37
C TYR A 100 -0.40 -2.27 17.70
N TYR A 101 -0.08 -3.58 17.70
CA TYR A 101 -0.97 -4.59 17.13
C TYR A 101 -2.26 -4.77 17.94
N SER A 102 -2.20 -4.59 19.26
CA SER A 102 -3.38 -4.67 20.14
C SER A 102 -4.29 -3.45 19.96
N ASP A 103 -3.71 -2.25 19.79
CA ASP A 103 -4.44 -1.01 19.52
C ASP A 103 -5.10 -1.03 18.13
N LEU A 104 -4.40 -1.58 17.11
CA LEU A 104 -4.98 -1.85 15.80
C LEU A 104 -6.25 -2.71 15.92
N LEU A 105 -6.16 -3.86 16.59
CA LEU A 105 -7.31 -4.76 16.76
C LEU A 105 -8.44 -4.08 17.55
N THR A 106 -8.10 -3.35 18.60
CA THR A 106 -9.07 -2.65 19.47
C THR A 106 -9.85 -1.57 18.70
N ASN A 107 -9.18 -0.75 17.90
CA ASN A 107 -9.86 0.30 17.15
C ASN A 107 -10.60 -0.23 15.92
N LEU A 108 -10.10 -1.29 15.28
CA LEU A 108 -10.84 -1.99 14.21
C LEU A 108 -12.11 -2.69 14.74
N ASP A 109 -12.13 -3.15 16.00
CA ASP A 109 -13.31 -3.70 16.65
C ASP A 109 -14.37 -2.60 16.90
N LYS A 110 -13.97 -1.46 17.50
CA LYS A 110 -14.84 -0.30 17.75
C LYS A 110 -15.60 0.15 16.49
N ILE A 111 -14.90 0.37 15.38
CA ILE A 111 -15.52 0.84 14.12
C ILE A 111 -16.35 -0.24 13.41
N SER A 112 -16.25 -1.51 13.82
CA SER A 112 -17.08 -2.61 13.30
C SER A 112 -18.42 -2.78 14.03
N GLY A 113 -18.68 -1.98 15.08
CA GLY A 113 -19.97 -1.92 15.76
C GLY A 113 -20.38 -3.20 16.50
N GLY A 114 -19.41 -4.03 16.92
CA GLY A 114 -19.66 -5.31 17.61
C GLY A 114 -20.22 -6.44 16.74
N GLY A 115 -20.52 -6.17 15.45
CA GLY A 115 -20.86 -7.19 14.47
C GLY A 115 -19.59 -7.82 13.91
N SER A 116 -19.46 -9.15 13.98
CA SER A 116 -18.23 -9.84 13.56
C SER A 116 -17.94 -9.71 12.07
N GLY A 117 -17.23 -8.66 11.67
CA GLY A 117 -17.01 -8.35 10.26
C GLY A 117 -16.23 -7.07 10.05
N TYR A 118 -14.89 -7.19 10.09
CA TYR A 118 -14.01 -6.29 9.32
C TYR A 118 -14.63 -6.06 7.94
N SER A 119 -14.63 -4.81 7.46
CA SER A 119 -15.08 -4.49 6.10
C SER A 119 -14.54 -5.53 5.11
N ARG A 120 -15.43 -6.15 4.31
CA ARG A 120 -15.07 -7.24 3.38
C ARG A 120 -14.01 -6.84 2.35
N ARG A 121 -13.71 -5.54 2.23
CA ARG A 121 -12.61 -5.02 1.43
C ARG A 121 -11.28 -5.35 2.10
N THR A 122 -10.63 -6.40 1.61
CA THR A 122 -9.25 -6.77 2.01
C THR A 122 -8.31 -5.60 1.82
N ILE A 123 -7.96 -4.92 2.91
CA ILE A 123 -6.93 -3.86 2.92
C ILE A 123 -5.61 -4.45 2.43
N ARG A 124 -4.98 -3.76 1.49
CA ARG A 124 -3.70 -4.15 0.87
C ARG A 124 -2.62 -3.18 1.27
N LEU A 125 -1.39 -3.69 1.44
CA LEU A 125 -0.22 -2.87 1.79
C LEU A 125 -0.01 -1.69 0.83
N ALA A 126 -0.24 -1.85 -0.47
CA ALA A 126 -0.13 -0.75 -1.44
C ALA A 126 -1.00 0.45 -1.03
N GLY A 127 -2.31 0.26 -0.88
CA GLY A 127 -3.22 1.33 -0.45
C GLY A 127 -2.92 1.90 0.93
N VAL A 128 -2.29 1.13 1.84
CA VAL A 128 -1.80 1.64 3.13
C VAL A 128 -0.57 2.53 2.94
N LYS A 129 0.37 2.16 2.07
CA LYS A 129 1.52 3.00 1.71
C LYS A 129 1.08 4.27 1.00
N ASP A 130 0.18 4.17 0.03
CA ASP A 130 -0.39 5.31 -0.69
C ASP A 130 -1.07 6.30 0.27
N ALA A 131 -1.84 5.79 1.23
CA ALA A 131 -2.47 6.60 2.27
C ALA A 131 -1.43 7.29 3.19
N ILE A 132 -0.37 6.58 3.61
CA ILE A 132 0.74 7.18 4.38
C ILE A 132 1.42 8.29 3.56
N ILE A 133 1.75 8.05 2.29
CA ILE A 133 2.41 9.06 1.45
C ILE A 133 1.53 10.30 1.28
N TYR A 134 0.23 10.11 1.04
CA TYR A 134 -0.72 11.22 0.89
C TYR A 134 -0.88 12.04 2.17
N GLU A 135 -1.15 11.40 3.31
CA GLU A 135 -1.50 12.09 4.57
C GLU A 135 -0.29 12.53 5.42
N GLU A 136 0.85 11.84 5.30
CA GLU A 136 2.08 12.17 6.04
C GLU A 136 3.09 12.92 5.19
N GLU A 137 3.43 12.41 4.00
CA GLU A 137 4.55 12.94 3.23
C GLU A 137 4.13 14.20 2.45
N ASN A 138 2.86 14.27 2.00
CA ASN A 138 2.27 15.42 1.29
C ASN A 138 1.18 16.17 2.07
N GLY A 139 0.86 15.75 3.31
CA GLY A 139 -0.40 16.09 3.97
C GLY A 139 -0.30 16.62 5.40
N ALA A 140 -1.41 16.49 6.14
CA ALA A 140 -1.63 17.11 7.45
C ALA A 140 -0.87 16.46 8.62
N LYS A 141 -0.02 15.44 8.37
CA LYS A 141 0.59 14.58 9.41
C LYS A 141 -0.49 13.83 10.21
N ARG A 142 -1.50 13.33 9.50
CA ARG A 142 -2.76 12.78 10.04
C ARG A 142 -2.54 11.64 11.03
N TYR A 143 -1.69 10.68 10.68
CA TYR A 143 -1.41 9.47 11.44
C TYR A 143 -0.34 9.69 12.51
N SER A 144 0.67 10.53 12.25
CA SER A 144 1.75 10.80 13.22
C SER A 144 1.27 11.70 14.37
N ARG A 145 0.31 12.58 14.10
CA ARG A 145 -0.33 13.44 15.11
C ARG A 145 -1.68 12.93 15.62
N LEU A 146 -2.18 11.82 15.06
CA LEU A 146 -3.55 11.32 15.29
C LEU A 146 -4.63 12.40 15.07
N TYR A 147 -4.41 13.28 14.09
CA TYR A 147 -5.31 14.39 13.78
C TYR A 147 -6.60 13.87 13.16
N GLN A 148 -7.75 14.35 13.67
CA GLN A 148 -9.10 13.87 13.31
C GLN A 148 -9.28 12.34 13.52
N VAL A 149 -8.71 11.79 14.61
CA VAL A 149 -8.82 10.37 14.98
C VAL A 149 -10.26 9.83 15.00
N ASP A 150 -11.25 10.66 15.36
CA ASP A 150 -12.68 10.28 15.37
C ASP A 150 -13.24 9.97 13.97
N HIS A 151 -12.54 10.40 12.91
CA HIS A 151 -12.87 10.15 11.51
C HIS A 151 -11.99 9.05 10.88
N PHE A 152 -11.24 8.28 11.67
CA PHE A 152 -10.36 7.22 11.15
C PHE A 152 -11.16 6.00 10.69
N THR A 153 -11.01 5.68 9.40
CA THR A 153 -11.52 4.44 8.81
C THR A 153 -10.62 3.26 9.17
N SER A 154 -10.98 2.05 8.71
CA SER A 154 -10.08 0.90 8.84
C SER A 154 -8.71 1.14 8.17
N MET A 155 -8.67 1.90 7.06
CA MET A 155 -7.41 2.18 6.35
C MET A 155 -6.47 3.03 7.21
N ASP A 156 -6.98 4.11 7.82
CA ASP A 156 -6.24 5.00 8.71
C ASP A 156 -5.61 4.21 9.87
N TRP A 157 -6.38 3.32 10.52
CA TRP A 157 -5.84 2.49 11.61
C TRP A 157 -4.74 1.51 11.15
N PHE A 158 -4.84 0.94 9.94
CA PHE A 158 -3.73 0.16 9.38
C PHE A 158 -2.50 1.04 9.06
N ALA A 159 -2.70 2.26 8.58
CA ALA A 159 -1.62 3.21 8.32
C ALA A 159 -0.90 3.65 9.60
N VAL A 160 -1.65 4.04 10.63
CA VAL A 160 -1.15 4.32 12.00
C VAL A 160 -0.33 3.15 12.51
N PHE A 161 -0.88 1.92 12.50
CA PHE A 161 -0.16 0.74 12.95
C PHE A 161 1.16 0.52 12.19
N VAL A 162 1.13 0.54 10.86
CA VAL A 162 2.32 0.27 10.03
C VAL A 162 3.40 1.32 10.28
N MET A 163 3.03 2.59 10.34
CA MET A 163 3.96 3.70 10.48
C MET A 163 4.56 3.77 11.90
N HIS A 164 3.73 3.83 12.96
CA HIS A 164 4.22 3.93 14.34
C HIS A 164 5.06 2.71 14.75
N THR A 165 4.68 1.50 14.31
CA THR A 165 5.49 0.29 14.58
C THR A 165 6.82 0.33 13.82
N ALA A 166 6.84 0.81 12.57
CA ALA A 166 8.08 0.94 11.81
C ALA A 166 9.02 1.98 12.44
N GLU A 167 8.48 3.13 12.83
CA GLU A 167 9.22 4.21 13.50
C GLU A 167 9.81 3.74 14.83
N HIS A 168 9.02 3.12 15.72
CA HIS A 168 9.54 2.55 16.97
C HIS A 168 10.70 1.60 16.70
N ASN A 169 10.55 0.68 15.73
CA ASN A 169 11.59 -0.30 15.41
C ASN A 169 12.85 0.29 14.77
N PHE A 170 12.77 1.51 14.24
CA PHE A 170 13.91 2.23 13.67
C PHE A 170 14.64 3.07 14.72
N VAL A 171 13.91 3.81 15.58
CA VAL A 171 14.50 4.78 16.52
C VAL A 171 14.93 4.15 17.86
N ASN A 172 14.26 3.09 18.31
CA ASN A 172 14.55 2.48 19.62
C ASN A 172 15.77 1.54 19.51
N PRO A 173 16.79 1.62 20.38
CA PRO A 173 17.93 0.68 20.41
C PRO A 173 17.59 -0.82 20.51
N ARG A 174 16.36 -1.16 20.92
CA ARG A 174 15.83 -2.55 20.96
C ARG A 174 14.90 -2.90 19.79
N GLY A 175 14.73 -1.98 18.85
CA GLY A 175 13.91 -2.14 17.65
C GLY A 175 14.59 -3.01 16.59
N ALA A 176 13.79 -3.72 15.80
CA ALA A 176 14.30 -4.68 14.80
C ALA A 176 15.03 -4.02 13.62
N PHE A 177 14.88 -2.71 13.42
CA PHE A 177 15.51 -1.94 12.33
C PHE A 177 16.55 -0.94 12.85
N PHE A 178 16.85 -0.96 14.16
CA PHE A 178 17.81 -0.03 14.75
C PHE A 178 19.21 -0.22 14.19
N GLY A 179 19.85 0.89 13.79
CA GLY A 179 21.16 0.87 13.14
C GLY A 179 21.18 0.23 11.74
N GLN A 180 20.02 -0.14 11.19
CA GLN A 180 19.92 -0.73 9.86
C GLN A 180 19.67 0.37 8.82
N ASN A 181 20.50 0.39 7.77
CA ASN A 181 20.24 1.21 6.61
C ASN A 181 19.10 0.58 5.78
N MET A 182 17.87 1.01 6.05
CA MET A 182 16.64 0.49 5.44
C MET A 182 15.73 1.63 5.02
N THR A 183 15.06 1.47 3.88
CA THR A 183 14.08 2.46 3.42
C THR A 183 12.82 2.42 4.30
N PRO A 184 12.05 3.52 4.41
CA PRO A 184 10.73 3.50 5.02
C PRO A 184 9.83 2.42 4.41
N ASP A 185 9.92 2.20 3.10
CA ASP A 185 9.12 1.21 2.38
C ASP A 185 9.45 -0.24 2.81
N ASP A 186 10.74 -0.55 2.95
CA ASP A 186 11.25 -1.84 3.44
C ASP A 186 10.74 -2.17 4.85
N MET A 187 10.78 -1.17 5.74
CA MET A 187 10.30 -1.30 7.13
C MET A 187 8.79 -1.48 7.16
N ARG A 188 8.03 -0.61 6.48
CA ARG A 188 6.56 -0.71 6.33
C ARG A 188 6.14 -2.09 5.79
N THR A 189 6.88 -2.62 4.82
CA THR A 189 6.64 -3.95 4.22
C THR A 189 6.87 -5.10 5.21
N ARG A 190 7.94 -5.05 6.00
CA ARG A 190 8.26 -6.06 7.01
C ARG A 190 7.24 -6.05 8.16
N ILE A 191 6.87 -4.87 8.67
CA ILE A 191 5.81 -4.71 9.67
C ILE A 191 4.47 -5.30 9.18
N TRP A 192 4.11 -5.06 7.92
CA TRP A 192 2.90 -5.67 7.33
C TRP A 192 2.95 -7.20 7.32
N GLN A 193 4.10 -7.80 6.98
CA GLN A 193 4.26 -9.27 7.01
C GLN A 193 4.16 -9.83 8.45
N ALA A 194 4.67 -9.12 9.45
CA ALA A 194 4.50 -9.47 10.87
C ALA A 194 3.03 -9.38 11.33
N MET A 195 2.29 -8.38 10.87
CA MET A 195 0.84 -8.26 11.13
C MET A 195 0.04 -9.41 10.50
N LEU A 196 0.33 -9.76 9.24
CA LEU A 196 -0.28 -10.91 8.56
C LEU A 196 0.04 -12.23 9.30
N ARG A 197 1.25 -12.36 9.84
CA ARG A 197 1.68 -13.49 10.68
C ARG A 197 0.85 -13.57 11.98
N ALA A 198 0.71 -12.46 12.71
CA ALA A 198 -0.06 -12.41 13.95
C ALA A 198 -1.54 -12.79 13.72
N ARG A 199 -2.14 -12.31 12.62
CA ARG A 199 -3.50 -12.68 12.18
C ARG A 199 -3.62 -14.17 11.87
N LEU A 200 -2.66 -14.73 11.13
CA LEU A 200 -2.62 -16.16 10.77
C LEU A 200 -2.53 -17.07 12.01
N GLU A 201 -1.70 -16.69 12.99
CA GLU A 201 -1.61 -17.44 14.25
C GLU A 201 -2.89 -17.34 15.09
N THR A 202 -3.50 -16.17 15.15
CA THR A 202 -4.77 -15.96 15.85
C THR A 202 -5.87 -16.84 15.26
N TYR A 203 -5.97 -16.91 13.93
CA TYR A 203 -6.88 -17.83 13.23
C TYR A 203 -6.60 -19.30 13.59
N ARG A 204 -5.34 -19.74 13.49
CA ARG A 204 -4.91 -21.12 13.83
C ARG A 204 -5.15 -21.50 15.29
N ARG A 205 -5.12 -20.53 16.22
CA ARG A 205 -5.46 -20.76 17.64
C ARG A 205 -6.96 -20.89 17.85
N ARG A 206 -7.78 -20.11 17.13
CA ARG A 206 -9.25 -20.23 17.17
C ARG A 206 -9.74 -21.53 16.54
N SER A 207 -9.16 -21.96 15.41
CA SER A 207 -9.56 -23.19 14.71
C SER A 207 -9.20 -24.49 15.44
N ARG A 208 -8.28 -24.44 16.42
CA ARG A 208 -7.91 -25.58 17.29
C ARG A 208 -8.65 -25.62 18.63
N ARG A 209 -9.53 -24.63 18.87
CA ARG A 209 -10.38 -24.51 20.07
C ARG A 209 -11.86 -24.76 19.74
N LYS A 210 -12.14 -25.13 18.50
CA LYS A 210 -13.41 -25.67 18.02
C LYS A 210 -13.19 -27.14 17.70
#